data_AF-A0A6P0NNT9-F1
#
_entry.id   AF-A0A6P0NNT9-F1
#
_cell.length_a   1.000
_cell.length_b   1.000
_cell.length_c   1.000
_cell.angle_alpha   90.00
_cell.angle_beta   90.00
_cell.angle_gamma   90.00
#
_symmetry.space_group_name_H-M   'P 1'
#
loop_
_entity.id
_entity.type
_entity.pdbx_description
1 polymer ?
#
loop_
_entity_poly.entity_id
_entity_poly.type
_entity_poly.pdbx_seq_one_letter_code
_entity_poly.pdbx_strand_id
1 'polypeptide(L)'
;MNDKFVNSITVTIVVALISITVFILPAPLAKACNMFVVSFISIGSGIDRDTAQKFENFLSTKYPDISYEANPAGYEGERDYCFDLSNLPEEQQAAFRKESRQILQKSKLVQISEQENCPKKLE
;
A
#
# COMPACT_ATOMS: atom_id res chain seq x y z
N MET A 1 73.73 0.64 25.70
CA MET A 1 72.73 1.02 24.68
C MET A 1 72.17 -0.30 24.15
N ASN A 2 71.06 -0.80 24.68
CA ASN A 2 69.68 -0.44 24.29
C ASN A 2 69.58 -0.50 22.76
N ASP A 3 68.80 -1.37 22.12
CA ASP A 3 67.43 -1.77 22.45
C ASP A 3 66.98 -2.97 21.59
N LYS A 4 66.16 -3.84 22.20
CA LYS A 4 64.91 -4.46 21.66
C LYS A 4 65.03 -5.26 20.34
N PHE A 5 64.62 -6.52 20.28
CA PHE A 5 63.21 -6.88 20.33
C PHE A 5 63.02 -8.35 20.71
N VAL A 6 62.24 -8.54 21.76
CA VAL A 6 61.81 -9.79 22.38
C VAL A 6 60.68 -10.42 21.55
N ASN A 7 60.75 -11.75 21.40
CA ASN A 7 59.69 -12.77 21.24
C ASN A 7 58.42 -12.46 20.44
N SER A 8 57.97 -13.45 19.65
CA SER A 8 56.71 -14.18 19.92
C SER A 8 56.33 -14.99 18.67
N ILE A 9 56.68 -16.28 18.65
CA ILE A 9 55.72 -17.40 18.73
C ILE A 9 54.67 -17.36 17.60
N THR A 10 54.94 -18.17 16.58
CA THR A 10 54.00 -18.68 15.59
C THR A 10 52.76 -19.26 16.28
N VAL A 11 51.63 -18.56 16.18
CA VAL A 11 50.31 -19.10 16.54
C VAL A 11 49.54 -19.36 15.25
N THR A 12 49.38 -20.64 14.96
CA THR A 12 48.54 -21.19 13.90
C THR A 12 47.09 -20.78 14.13
N ILE A 13 46.60 -19.78 13.39
CA ILE A 13 45.18 -19.40 13.39
C ILE A 13 44.47 -20.28 12.37
N VAL A 14 43.77 -21.29 12.88
CA VAL A 14 42.82 -22.11 12.11
C VAL A 14 41.63 -21.22 11.75
N VAL A 15 41.55 -20.83 10.49
CA VAL A 15 40.41 -20.08 9.92
C VAL A 15 39.20 -21.02 9.86
N ALA A 16 38.36 -20.96 10.87
CA ALA A 16 37.05 -21.61 10.86
C ALA A 16 36.08 -20.78 10.00
N LEU A 17 35.99 -21.14 8.72
CA LEU A 17 34.94 -20.69 7.80
C LEU A 17 33.61 -21.31 8.22
N ILE A 18 32.94 -20.71 9.20
CA ILE A 18 31.52 -20.96 9.45
C ILE A 18 30.78 -20.25 8.33
N SER A 19 30.45 -21.00 7.28
CA SER A 19 29.54 -20.56 6.23
C SER A 19 28.15 -20.45 6.85
N ILE A 20 27.85 -19.29 7.43
CA ILE A 20 26.48 -18.97 7.85
C ILE A 20 25.70 -18.70 6.56
N THR A 21 25.21 -19.76 5.94
CA THR A 21 24.08 -19.66 5.02
C THR A 21 22.88 -19.28 5.86
N VAL A 22 22.70 -17.97 6.05
CA VAL A 22 21.44 -17.41 6.52
C VAL A 22 20.40 -17.83 5.48
N PHE A 23 19.68 -18.91 5.76
CA PHE A 23 18.43 -19.20 5.08
C PHE A 23 17.48 -18.07 5.49
N ILE A 24 17.46 -17.01 4.69
CA ILE A 24 16.42 -16.00 4.73
C ILE A 24 15.16 -16.76 4.35
N LEU A 25 14.40 -17.23 5.35
CA LEU A 25 13.01 -17.63 5.11
C LEU A 25 12.34 -16.40 4.51
N PRO A 26 11.82 -16.46 3.27
CA PRO A 26 11.00 -15.36 2.79
C PRO A 26 9.86 -15.22 3.80
N ALA A 27 9.73 -14.04 4.40
CA ALA A 27 8.60 -13.75 5.26
C ALA A 27 7.33 -14.21 4.53
N PRO A 28 6.40 -14.91 5.21
CA PRO A 28 5.16 -15.32 4.57
C PRO A 28 4.58 -14.07 3.91
N LEU A 29 4.47 -14.13 2.57
CA LEU A 29 3.95 -13.04 1.75
C LEU A 29 2.60 -12.69 2.36
N ALA A 30 2.56 -11.63 3.16
CA ALA A 30 1.34 -11.19 3.80
C ALA A 30 0.31 -11.09 2.68
N LYS A 31 -0.78 -11.85 2.81
CA LYS A 31 -1.81 -11.96 1.77
C LYS A 31 -2.10 -10.56 1.27
N ALA A 32 -1.72 -10.29 0.02
CA ALA A 32 -1.64 -8.93 -0.47
C ALA A 32 -3.06 -8.34 -0.43
N CYS A 33 -3.21 -7.28 0.36
CA CYS A 33 -4.46 -6.55 0.50
C CYS A 33 -4.70 -5.81 -0.83
N ASN A 34 -5.31 -6.49 -1.79
CA ASN A 34 -5.41 -6.03 -3.18
C ASN A 34 -6.64 -5.16 -3.44
N MET A 35 -7.59 -5.12 -2.50
CA MET A 35 -8.73 -4.21 -2.58
C MET A 35 -8.33 -2.85 -2.01
N PHE A 36 -8.36 -1.83 -2.85
CA PHE A 36 -8.29 -0.44 -2.42
C PHE A 36 -9.71 0.12 -2.41
N VAL A 37 -10.13 0.67 -1.27
CA VAL A 37 -11.51 1.16 -1.11
C VAL A 37 -11.49 2.64 -0.79
N VAL A 38 -12.31 3.40 -1.52
CA VAL A 38 -12.54 4.83 -1.31
C VAL A 38 -14.01 5.06 -0.99
N SER A 39 -14.28 5.43 0.24
CA SER A 39 -15.64 5.65 0.76
C SER A 39 -15.92 7.14 0.88
N PHE A 40 -16.90 7.62 0.11
CA PHE A 40 -17.47 8.95 0.28
C PHE A 40 -18.61 8.87 1.29
N ILE A 41 -18.42 9.51 2.43
CA ILE A 41 -19.38 9.50 3.54
C ILE A 41 -20.06 10.87 3.68
N SER A 42 -21.20 10.90 4.36
CA SER A 42 -21.85 12.13 4.78
C SER A 42 -21.96 12.25 6.30
N ILE A 43 -21.98 13.48 6.77
CA ILE A 43 -22.25 13.84 8.18
C ILE A 43 -23.53 14.69 8.30
N GLY A 44 -24.46 14.55 7.34
CA GLY A 44 -25.77 15.23 7.33
C GLY A 44 -25.87 16.43 6.39
N SER A 45 -25.04 16.49 5.35
CA SER A 45 -25.10 17.55 4.32
C SER A 45 -24.70 17.02 2.93
N GLY A 46 -24.81 15.71 2.70
CA GLY A 46 -24.28 15.05 1.51
C GLY A 46 -22.76 14.85 1.53
N ILE A 47 -22.23 14.39 0.40
CA ILE A 47 -20.80 14.13 0.20
C ILE A 47 -20.06 15.38 -0.30
N ASP A 48 -18.73 15.35 -0.25
CA ASP A 48 -17.89 16.33 -0.94
C ASP A 48 -17.92 16.09 -2.46
N ARG A 49 -18.89 16.71 -3.14
CA ARG A 49 -19.16 16.53 -4.58
C ARG A 49 -17.99 16.96 -5.46
N ASP A 50 -17.28 18.02 -5.08
CA ASP A 50 -16.14 18.53 -5.84
C ASP A 50 -14.97 17.54 -5.82
N THR A 51 -14.68 16.96 -4.65
CA THR A 51 -13.65 15.91 -4.54
C THR A 51 -14.08 14.66 -5.28
N ALA A 52 -15.36 14.29 -5.21
CA ALA A 52 -15.93 13.16 -5.92
C ALA A 52 -15.76 13.29 -7.45
N GLN A 53 -16.11 14.45 -8.01
CA GLN A 53 -15.97 14.72 -9.44
C GLN A 53 -14.50 14.74 -9.88
N LYS A 54 -13.61 15.33 -9.08
CA LYS A 54 -12.16 15.31 -9.36
C LYS A 54 -11.61 13.89 -9.38
N PHE A 55 -12.08 13.05 -8.48
CA PHE A 55 -11.65 11.66 -8.42
C PHE A 55 -12.17 10.86 -9.62
N GLU A 56 -13.44 11.01 -10.01
CA GLU A 56 -13.99 10.39 -11.23
C GLU A 56 -13.26 10.84 -12.51
N ASN A 57 -12.93 12.13 -12.59
CA ASN A 57 -12.13 12.67 -13.70
C ASN A 57 -10.72 12.06 -13.71
N PHE A 58 -10.10 11.89 -12.54
CA PHE A 58 -8.81 11.23 -12.42
C PHE A 58 -8.86 9.77 -12.89
N LEU A 59 -9.89 9.01 -12.49
CA LEU A 59 -10.09 7.63 -12.93
C LEU A 59 -10.26 7.56 -14.46
N SER A 60 -11.17 8.37 -15.02
CA SER A 60 -11.46 8.33 -16.46
C SER A 60 -10.31 8.82 -17.35
N THR A 61 -9.46 9.73 -16.87
CA THR A 61 -8.39 10.31 -17.68
C THR A 61 -7.06 9.57 -17.54
N LYS A 62 -6.71 9.14 -16.32
CA LYS A 62 -5.39 8.56 -16.02
C LYS A 62 -5.42 7.05 -15.85
N TYR A 63 -6.55 6.49 -15.45
CA TYR A 63 -6.73 5.07 -15.18
C TYR A 63 -8.00 4.50 -15.82
N PRO A 64 -8.25 4.74 -17.13
CA PRO A 64 -9.50 4.35 -17.78
C PRO A 64 -9.76 2.84 -17.79
N ASP A 65 -8.69 2.04 -17.70
CA ASP A 65 -8.75 0.58 -17.74
C ASP A 65 -8.87 -0.07 -16.35
N ILE A 66 -8.79 0.72 -15.26
CA ILE A 66 -8.98 0.18 -13.91
C ILE A 66 -10.47 -0.07 -13.69
N SER A 67 -10.82 -1.35 -13.56
CA SER A 67 -12.16 -1.77 -13.15
C SER A 67 -12.39 -1.46 -11.67
N TYR A 68 -13.58 -0.96 -11.36
CA TYR A 68 -14.02 -0.73 -9.99
C TYR A 68 -15.52 -0.97 -9.85
N GLU A 69 -15.91 -1.37 -8.65
CA GLU A 69 -17.32 -1.41 -8.23
C GLU A 69 -17.65 -0.11 -7.50
N ALA A 70 -18.78 0.51 -7.87
CA ALA A 70 -19.31 1.69 -7.17
C ALA A 70 -20.60 1.30 -6.45
N ASN A 71 -20.52 1.08 -5.14
CA ASN A 71 -21.63 0.65 -4.31
C ASN A 71 -22.25 1.85 -3.58
N PRO A 72 -23.57 2.07 -3.68
CA PRO A 72 -24.24 3.05 -2.84
C PRO A 72 -24.10 2.65 -1.37
N ALA A 73 -23.63 3.58 -0.53
CA ALA A 73 -23.42 3.35 0.90
C ALA A 73 -24.52 3.98 1.76
N GLY A 74 -25.33 4.87 1.20
CA GLY A 74 -26.44 5.51 1.91
C GLY A 74 -27.28 6.44 1.03
N TYR A 75 -27.99 7.38 1.65
CA TYR A 75 -29.07 8.14 0.99
C TYR A 75 -28.62 9.50 0.41
N GLU A 76 -27.54 10.10 0.92
CA GLU A 76 -27.13 11.46 0.54
C GLU A 76 -26.01 11.48 -0.52
N GLY A 77 -25.98 10.46 -1.38
CA GLY A 77 -24.96 10.28 -2.42
C GLY A 77 -23.69 9.60 -1.94
N GLU A 78 -23.72 9.01 -0.73
CA GLU A 78 -22.64 8.20 -0.18
C GLU A 78 -22.37 6.97 -1.06
N ARG A 79 -21.09 6.68 -1.27
CA ARG A 79 -20.67 5.63 -2.18
C ARG A 79 -19.29 5.10 -1.86
N ASP A 80 -19.14 3.80 -2.01
CA ASP A 80 -17.89 3.09 -1.89
C ASP A 80 -17.38 2.71 -3.28
N TYR A 81 -16.17 3.15 -3.60
CA TYR A 81 -15.44 2.70 -4.77
C TYR A 81 -14.47 1.61 -4.36
N CYS A 82 -14.65 0.41 -4.91
CA CYS A 82 -13.82 -0.74 -4.65
C CYS A 82 -13.00 -1.09 -5.89
N PHE A 83 -11.69 -0.98 -5.77
CA PHE A 83 -10.73 -1.24 -6.83
C PHE A 83 -10.04 -2.56 -6.57
N ASP A 84 -10.23 -3.53 -7.47
CA ASP A 84 -9.43 -4.74 -7.49
C ASP A 84 -8.13 -4.46 -8.27
N LEU A 85 -7.04 -4.27 -7.54
CA LEU A 85 -5.74 -3.96 -8.12
C LEU A 85 -4.92 -5.21 -8.44
N SER A 86 -5.45 -6.42 -8.20
CA SER A 86 -4.72 -7.69 -8.34
C SER A 86 -4.20 -7.94 -9.75
N ASN A 87 -4.85 -7.38 -10.77
CA ASN A 87 -4.48 -7.51 -12.17
C ASN A 87 -3.44 -6.47 -12.64
N LEU A 88 -3.02 -5.54 -11.78
CA LEU A 88 -2.04 -4.51 -12.13
C LEU A 88 -0.63 -4.88 -11.63
N PRO A 89 0.43 -4.47 -12.35
CA PRO A 89 1.80 -4.56 -11.83
C PRO A 89 1.96 -3.82 -10.51
N GLU A 90 2.77 -4.32 -9.59
CA GLU A 90 2.96 -3.74 -8.25
C GLU A 90 3.31 -2.24 -8.28
N GLU A 91 4.13 -1.81 -9.24
CA GLU A 91 4.48 -0.40 -9.43
C GLU A 91 3.24 0.45 -9.77
N GLN A 92 2.35 -0.04 -10.62
CA GLN A 92 1.11 0.64 -10.98
C GLN A 92 0.12 0.66 -9.81
N GLN A 93 0.06 -0.42 -9.02
CA GLN A 93 -0.75 -0.44 -7.80
C GLN A 93 -0.28 0.63 -6.81
N ALA A 94 1.03 0.71 -6.58
CA ALA A 94 1.63 1.70 -5.68
C ALA A 94 1.41 3.13 -6.17
N ALA A 95 1.58 3.38 -7.47
CA ALA A 95 1.31 4.67 -8.10
C ALA A 95 -0.16 5.07 -7.93
N PHE A 96 -1.09 4.18 -8.27
CA PHE A 96 -2.53 4.42 -8.16
C PHE A 96 -2.93 4.76 -6.72
N ARG A 97 -2.48 3.98 -5.72
CA ARG A 97 -2.77 4.22 -4.30
C ARG A 97 -2.23 5.57 -3.85
N LYS A 98 -0.99 5.89 -4.22
CA LYS A 98 -0.34 7.16 -3.84
C LYS A 98 -1.09 8.36 -4.42
N GLU A 99 -1.41 8.33 -5.70
CA GLU A 99 -2.06 9.44 -6.39
C GLU A 99 -3.52 9.62 -5.95
N SER A 100 -4.24 8.52 -5.76
CA SER A 100 -5.59 8.54 -5.19
C SER A 100 -5.59 9.23 -3.83
N ARG A 101 -4.65 8.85 -2.93
CA ARG A 101 -4.50 9.49 -1.62
C ARG A 101 -4.18 10.99 -1.76
N GLN A 102 -3.35 11.39 -2.70
CA GLN A 102 -3.00 12.81 -2.91
C GLN A 102 -4.19 13.68 -3.34
N ILE A 103 -5.11 13.13 -4.14
CA ILE A 103 -6.32 13.82 -4.58
C ILE A 103 -7.33 13.91 -3.43
N LEU A 104 -7.47 12.82 -2.68
CA LEU A 104 -8.53 12.65 -1.69
C LEU A 104 -8.19 13.21 -0.30
N GLN A 105 -6.90 13.37 0.05
CA GLN A 105 -6.44 13.83 1.38
C GLN A 105 -7.02 15.17 1.85
N LYS A 106 -7.54 15.99 0.93
CA LYS A 106 -8.12 17.29 1.26
C LYS A 106 -9.53 17.19 1.84
N SER A 107 -10.22 16.09 1.57
CA SER A 107 -11.59 15.89 2.02
C SER A 107 -11.63 15.14 3.35
N LYS A 108 -12.36 15.69 4.32
CA LYS A 108 -12.68 14.99 5.57
C LYS A 108 -13.82 13.99 5.41
N LEU A 109 -14.52 14.04 4.28
CA LEU A 109 -15.68 13.20 3.95
C LEU A 109 -15.29 12.02 3.05
N VAL A 110 -14.00 11.71 2.97
CA VAL A 110 -13.47 10.55 2.25
C VAL A 110 -12.66 9.69 3.21
N GLN A 111 -12.97 8.41 3.24
CA GLN A 111 -12.19 7.39 3.94
C GLN A 111 -11.51 6.48 2.92
N ILE A 112 -10.27 6.10 3.19
CA ILE A 112 -9.49 5.20 2.33
C ILE A 112 -9.06 4.01 3.17
N SER A 113 -9.44 2.80 2.75
CA SER A 113 -9.04 1.56 3.38
C SER A 113 -8.40 0.59 2.38
N GLU A 114 -7.61 -0.34 2.91
CA GLU A 114 -7.04 -1.46 2.16
C GLU A 114 -7.54 -2.73 2.82
N GLN A 115 -8.31 -3.53 2.09
CA GLN A 115 -9.01 -4.70 2.64
C GLN A 115 -9.01 -5.88 1.65
N GLU A 116 -9.49 -7.04 2.09
CA GLU A 116 -9.58 -8.22 1.21
C GLU A 116 -10.85 -8.22 0.34
N ASN A 117 -11.92 -7.56 0.79
CA ASN A 117 -13.23 -7.57 0.13
C ASN A 117 -13.84 -6.17 0.13
N CYS A 118 -14.66 -5.84 -0.87
CA CYS A 118 -15.45 -4.61 -0.89
C CYS A 118 -16.48 -4.59 0.26
N PRO A 119 -16.76 -3.44 0.91
CA PRO A 119 -17.83 -3.37 1.90
C PRO A 119 -19.16 -3.76 1.26
N LYS A 120 -19.96 -4.56 1.97
CA LYS A 120 -21.28 -4.91 1.48
C LYS A 120 -22.19 -3.68 1.53
N LYS A 121 -23.01 -3.53 0.49
CA LYS A 121 -24.13 -2.59 0.48
C LYS A 121 -24.96 -2.76 1.76
N LEU A 122 -25.25 -1.67 2.45
CA LEU A 122 -26.25 -1.67 3.52
C LEU A 122 -27.60 -1.93 2.84
N GLU A 123 -28.17 -3.12 3.07
CA GLU A 123 -29.54 -3.48 2.66
C GLU A 123 -30.60 -2.71 3.47
#